data_AF-A0A662LQG7-F1
#
_entry.id   AF-A0A662LQG7-F1
#
_cell.length_a   1.000
_cell.length_b   1.000
_cell.length_c   1.000
_cell.angle_alpha   90.00
_cell.angle_beta   90.00
_cell.angle_gamma   90.00
#
_symmetry.space_group_name_H-M   'P 1'
#
loop_
_entity.id
_entity.type
_entity.pdbx_description
1 polymer ?
#
loop_
_entity_poly.entity_id
_entity_poly.type
_entity_poly.pdbx_seq_one_letter_code
_entity_poly.pdbx_strand_id
1 'polypeptide(L)'
;MKEVTQKDYLEFIKDKTSVIIEDVEIKLQKNWNIKSYGPPKDYTPERTTVWSFPDRGNWASHKGNYRGNWSPYIPRNLILKYTQKGDWVLDQMMGSGTTLIEAKL
;
A
#
# COMPACT_ATOMS: atom_id res chain seq x y z
N MET A 1 -22.42 4.81 -9.20
CA MET A 1 -21.39 4.89 -8.15
C MET A 1 -20.95 6.35 -8.06
N LYS A 2 -20.77 6.91 -6.85
CA LYS A 2 -20.29 8.29 -6.68
C LYS A 2 -18.77 8.27 -6.52
N GLU A 3 -18.06 9.10 -7.28
CA GLU A 3 -16.61 9.27 -7.11
C GLU A 3 -16.31 9.79 -5.69
N VAL A 4 -15.28 9.22 -5.06
CA VAL A 4 -14.75 9.68 -3.77
C VAL A 4 -13.38 10.29 -4.01
N THR A 5 -13.23 11.57 -3.65
CA THR A 5 -12.02 12.34 -3.93
C THR A 5 -11.11 12.44 -2.70
N GLN A 6 -9.87 12.91 -2.91
CA GLN A 6 -8.97 13.25 -1.80
C GLN A 6 -9.57 14.31 -0.86
N LYS A 7 -10.35 15.25 -1.39
CA LYS A 7 -11.02 16.28 -0.58
C LYS A 7 -12.07 15.65 0.33
N ASP A 8 -12.84 14.70 -0.17
CA ASP A 8 -13.83 13.96 0.63
C ASP A 8 -13.15 13.19 1.77
N TYR A 9 -12.03 12.54 1.48
CA TYR A 9 -11.21 11.87 2.51
C TYR A 9 -10.70 12.85 3.58
N LEU A 10 -10.15 14.00 3.16
CA LEU A 10 -9.62 15.00 4.08
C LEU A 10 -10.71 15.60 4.98
N GLU A 11 -11.92 15.80 4.45
CA GLU A 11 -13.08 16.23 5.24
C GLU A 11 -13.48 15.15 6.24
N PHE A 12 -13.57 13.90 5.78
CA PHE A 12 -13.95 12.75 6.60
C PHE A 12 -13.05 12.56 7.83
N ILE A 13 -11.73 12.73 7.66
CA ILE A 13 -10.76 12.53 8.76
C ILE A 13 -10.64 13.75 9.70
N LYS A 14 -11.33 14.87 9.46
CA LYS A 14 -11.31 16.00 10.41
C LYS A 14 -11.89 15.55 11.75
N ASP A 15 -13.09 14.99 11.72
CA ASP A 15 -13.85 14.64 12.91
C ASP A 15 -13.77 13.15 13.28
N LYS A 16 -13.38 12.29 12.32
CA LYS A 16 -13.26 10.85 12.54
C LYS A 16 -11.82 10.45 12.89
N THR A 17 -11.66 9.59 13.89
CA THR A 17 -10.37 9.03 14.32
C THR A 17 -10.25 7.53 14.04
N SER A 18 -11.38 6.85 13.83
CA SER A 18 -11.45 5.45 13.42
C SER A 18 -12.69 5.20 12.55
N VAL A 19 -12.69 4.05 11.88
CA VAL A 19 -13.84 3.45 11.20
C VAL A 19 -14.02 2.03 11.68
N ILE A 20 -15.24 1.52 11.61
CA ILE A 20 -15.53 0.11 11.87
C ILE A 20 -15.85 -0.52 10.51
N ILE A 21 -15.12 -1.59 10.17
CA ILE A 21 -15.41 -2.43 9.02
C ILE A 21 -15.76 -3.81 9.58
N GLU A 22 -17.01 -4.23 9.36
CA GLU A 22 -17.58 -5.42 10.00
C GLU A 22 -17.49 -5.31 11.53
N ASP A 23 -16.67 -6.13 12.18
CA ASP A 23 -16.41 -6.15 13.61
C ASP A 23 -15.03 -5.58 13.98
N VAL A 24 -14.28 -5.06 13.01
CA VAL A 24 -12.90 -4.57 13.19
C VAL A 24 -12.86 -3.04 13.22
N GLU A 25 -12.38 -2.48 14.33
CA GLU A 25 -12.06 -1.05 14.41
C GLU A 25 -10.69 -0.76 13.76
N ILE A 26 -10.68 0.15 12.79
CA ILE A 26 -9.50 0.62 12.08
C ILE A 26 -9.27 2.10 12.41
N LYS A 27 -8.15 2.40 13.07
CA LYS A 27 -7.74 3.78 13.36
C LYS A 27 -7.27 4.49 12.09
N LEU A 28 -7.80 5.69 11.87
CA LEU A 28 -7.42 6.58 10.77
C LEU A 28 -6.16 7.35 11.16
N GLN A 29 -5.07 7.09 10.45
CA GLN A 29 -3.79 7.72 10.73
C GLN A 29 -3.73 9.13 10.12
N LYS A 30 -3.83 10.17 10.95
CA LYS A 30 -3.72 11.57 10.51
C LYS A 30 -2.28 11.99 10.21
N ASN A 31 -1.33 11.49 11.00
CA ASN A 31 0.09 11.83 10.90
C ASN A 31 0.93 10.57 10.65
N TRP A 32 1.80 10.62 9.66
CA TRP A 32 2.73 9.53 9.34
C TRP A 32 4.17 9.97 9.61
N ASN A 33 4.93 9.16 10.34
CA ASN A 33 6.37 9.33 10.45
C ASN A 33 7.06 8.38 9.44
N ILE A 34 7.27 8.88 8.22
CA ILE A 34 7.82 8.10 7.12
C ILE A 34 9.35 8.22 7.12
N LYS A 35 10.04 7.09 7.27
CA LYS A 35 11.51 7.03 7.27
C LYS A 35 12.12 6.86 5.88
N SER A 36 11.43 6.16 4.98
CA SER A 36 11.87 5.93 3.60
C SER A 36 10.65 5.76 2.69
N TYR A 37 10.83 5.99 1.39
CA TYR A 37 9.79 5.84 0.35
C TYR A 37 10.06 4.66 -0.59
N GLY A 38 10.94 3.76 -0.19
CA GLY A 38 11.32 2.60 -0.99
C GLY A 38 12.06 1.56 -0.15
N PRO A 39 12.36 0.42 -0.77
CA PRO A 39 13.10 -0.66 -0.13
C PRO A 39 14.55 -0.24 0.19
N PRO A 40 15.32 -1.08 0.89
CA PRO A 40 16.76 -0.92 1.05
C PRO A 40 17.48 -0.67 -0.30
N LYS A 41 18.60 0.04 -0.27
CA LYS A 41 19.32 0.48 -1.48
C LYS A 41 19.85 -0.68 -2.34
N ASP A 42 20.06 -1.83 -1.72
CA ASP A 42 20.53 -3.08 -2.31
C ASP A 42 19.38 -3.97 -2.81
N TYR A 43 18.13 -3.51 -2.74
CA TYR A 43 17.01 -4.22 -3.34
C TYR A 43 17.20 -4.41 -4.85
N THR A 44 17.05 -5.66 -5.29
CA THR A 44 17.04 -6.02 -6.70
C THR A 44 15.74 -6.76 -7.03
N PRO A 45 15.08 -6.45 -8.17
CA PRO A 45 13.88 -7.16 -8.60
C PRO A 45 14.13 -8.66 -8.77
N GLU A 46 13.24 -9.48 -8.21
CA GLU A 46 13.25 -10.93 -8.38
C GLU A 46 12.81 -11.34 -9.79
N ARG A 47 13.57 -12.20 -10.46
CA ARG A 47 13.38 -12.50 -11.90
C ARG A 47 13.01 -13.95 -12.21
N THR A 48 13.15 -14.85 -11.25
CA THR A 48 12.87 -16.29 -11.39
C THR A 48 11.38 -16.57 -11.20
N THR A 49 10.99 -17.84 -11.19
CA THR A 49 9.61 -18.28 -10.92
C THR A 49 9.31 -18.47 -9.43
N VAL A 50 10.33 -18.39 -8.56
CA VAL A 50 10.20 -18.54 -7.10
C VAL A 50 10.95 -17.39 -6.44
N TRP A 51 10.24 -16.56 -5.66
CA TRP A 51 10.79 -15.35 -5.06
C TRP A 51 10.95 -15.50 -3.56
N SER A 52 12.00 -14.90 -3.00
CA SER A 52 12.27 -14.94 -1.56
C SER A 52 12.49 -13.53 -1.02
N PHE A 53 11.57 -13.06 -0.19
CA PHE A 53 11.72 -11.80 0.55
C PHE A 53 11.82 -12.14 2.04
N PRO A 54 13.04 -12.17 2.64
CA PRO A 54 13.21 -12.57 4.03
C PRO A 54 12.56 -11.57 4.99
N ASP A 55 12.50 -10.30 4.59
CA ASP A 55 11.79 -9.24 5.29
C ASP A 55 10.49 -8.90 4.58
N ARG A 56 9.47 -8.57 5.37
CA ARG A 56 8.22 -8.05 4.82
C ARG A 56 8.40 -6.70 4.12
N GLY A 57 9.28 -5.83 4.63
CA GLY A 57 9.34 -4.41 4.23
C GLY A 57 8.33 -3.53 4.96
N ASN A 58 8.73 -2.28 5.26
CA ASN A 58 7.98 -1.33 6.09
C ASN A 58 8.14 0.15 5.68
N TRP A 59 8.52 0.42 4.43
CA TRP A 59 8.67 1.79 3.95
C TRP A 59 7.32 2.48 3.68
N ALA A 60 7.35 3.79 3.45
CA ALA A 60 6.20 4.64 3.22
C ALA A 60 5.14 4.48 4.32
N SER A 61 3.89 4.23 3.92
CA SER A 61 2.76 4.01 4.82
C SER A 61 2.38 2.53 4.96
N HIS A 62 3.23 1.60 4.53
CA HIS A 62 2.93 0.17 4.60
C HIS A 62 2.78 -0.32 6.04
N LYS A 63 1.66 -0.98 6.33
CA LYS A 63 1.41 -1.66 7.60
C LYS A 63 1.05 -3.12 7.36
N GLY A 64 1.48 -3.99 8.27
CA GLY A 64 1.27 -5.45 8.21
C GLY A 64 0.09 -5.96 8.99
N ASN A 65 -0.80 -5.07 9.40
CA ASN A 65 -1.86 -5.34 10.37
C ASN A 65 -3.21 -5.69 9.73
N TYR A 66 -3.28 -5.86 8.40
CA TYR A 66 -4.48 -6.36 7.72
C TYR A 66 -4.32 -7.84 7.39
N ARG A 67 -5.27 -8.69 7.79
CA ARG A 67 -5.19 -10.13 7.55
C ARG A 67 -5.16 -10.42 6.05
N GLY A 68 -4.22 -11.26 5.61
CA GLY A 68 -4.09 -11.63 4.20
C GLY A 68 -3.46 -10.54 3.32
N ASN A 69 -2.81 -9.52 3.89
CA ASN A 69 -1.98 -8.61 3.10
C ASN A 69 -0.72 -9.32 2.57
N TRP A 70 -0.17 -8.78 1.49
CA TRP A 70 1.16 -9.15 0.99
C TRP A 70 2.25 -8.13 1.36
N SER A 71 3.50 -8.61 1.33
CA SER A 71 4.69 -7.77 1.42
C SER A 71 4.72 -6.74 0.28
N PRO A 72 5.10 -5.47 0.53
CA PRO A 72 5.30 -4.45 -0.51
C PRO A 72 6.28 -4.85 -1.61
N TYR A 73 7.22 -5.76 -1.35
CA TYR A 73 8.15 -6.26 -2.36
C TYR A 73 7.44 -6.95 -3.53
N ILE A 74 6.31 -7.63 -3.28
CA ILE A 74 5.58 -8.36 -4.33
C ILE A 74 4.96 -7.41 -5.36
N PRO A 75 4.08 -6.45 -4.98
CA PRO A 75 3.55 -5.47 -5.93
C PRO A 75 4.66 -4.63 -6.55
N ARG A 76 5.73 -4.28 -5.82
CA ARG A 76 6.87 -3.56 -6.41
C ARG A 76 7.48 -4.31 -7.58
N ASN A 77 7.76 -5.59 -7.37
CA ASN A 77 8.39 -6.43 -8.38
C ASN A 77 7.50 -6.59 -9.61
N LEU A 78 6.18 -6.76 -9.41
CA LEU A 78 5.21 -6.86 -10.49
C LEU A 78 5.07 -5.54 -11.27
N ILE A 79 4.90 -4.41 -10.58
CA ILE A 79 4.74 -3.08 -11.18
C ILE A 79 5.99 -2.73 -12.01
N LEU A 80 7.19 -2.87 -11.42
CA LEU A 80 8.44 -2.56 -12.13
C LEU A 80 8.68 -3.47 -13.34
N LYS A 81 8.16 -4.70 -13.33
CA LYS A 81 8.35 -5.67 -14.41
C LYS A 81 7.36 -5.50 -15.56
N TYR A 82 6.13 -5.10 -15.27
CA TYR A 82 5.02 -5.18 -16.22
C TYR A 82 4.35 -3.84 -16.54
N THR A 83 4.80 -2.74 -15.95
CA THR A 83 4.22 -1.40 -16.19
C THR A 83 5.30 -0.35 -16.40
N GLN A 84 4.89 0.79 -16.96
CA GLN A 84 5.69 2.00 -17.07
C GLN A 84 5.06 3.13 -16.26
N LYS A 85 5.84 4.17 -15.98
CA LYS A 85 5.34 5.35 -15.29
C LYS A 85 4.20 5.98 -16.10
N GLY A 86 3.05 6.14 -15.47
CA GLY A 86 1.84 6.67 -16.10
C GLY A 86 0.83 5.61 -16.54
N ASP A 87 1.20 4.32 -16.51
CA ASP A 87 0.25 3.23 -16.74
C ASP A 87 -0.75 3.10 -15.60
N TRP A 88 -1.91 2.49 -15.91
CA TRP A 88 -2.95 2.19 -14.94
C TRP A 88 -2.72 0.84 -14.26
N VAL A 89 -2.75 0.84 -12.92
CA VAL A 89 -2.72 -0.38 -12.09
C VAL A 89 -4.08 -0.56 -11.44
N LEU A 90 -4.73 -1.71 -11.67
CA LEU A 90 -6.03 -2.05 -11.09
C LEU A 90 -5.89 -3.18 -10.07
N ASP A 91 -6.36 -2.93 -8.86
CA ASP A 91 -6.45 -3.94 -7.79
C ASP A 91 -7.85 -3.85 -7.15
N GLN A 92 -8.73 -4.79 -7.50
CA GLN A 92 -10.11 -4.83 -7.00
C GLN A 92 -10.21 -5.49 -5.61
N MET A 93 -9.13 -6.12 -5.13
CA MET A 93 -9.06 -6.84 -3.86
C MET A 93 -7.98 -6.22 -2.97
N MET A 94 -7.94 -4.88 -2.97
CA MET A 94 -6.83 -4.06 -2.49
C MET A 94 -6.45 -4.26 -1.01
N GLY A 95 -7.34 -4.81 -0.19
CA GLY A 95 -7.10 -5.05 1.24
C GLY A 95 -6.61 -3.78 1.95
N SER A 96 -5.40 -3.83 2.54
CA SER A 96 -4.75 -2.66 3.17
C SER A 96 -4.22 -1.60 2.20
N GLY A 97 -4.36 -1.80 0.89
CA GLY A 97 -3.93 -0.86 -0.14
C GLY A 97 -2.43 -0.91 -0.47
N THR A 98 -1.73 -2.02 -0.20
CA THR A 98 -0.29 -2.17 -0.49
C THR A 98 0.04 -1.84 -1.96
N THR A 99 -0.78 -2.34 -2.89
CA THR A 99 -0.62 -2.06 -4.33
C THR A 99 -0.73 -0.58 -4.67
N LEU A 100 -1.66 0.13 -4.02
CA LEU A 100 -1.90 1.56 -4.27
C LEU A 100 -0.75 2.41 -3.75
N ILE A 101 -0.18 2.03 -2.60
CA ILE A 101 1.00 2.70 -2.06
C ILE A 101 2.15 2.52 -3.05
N GLU A 102 2.43 1.29 -3.48
CA GLU A 102 3.52 0.99 -4.42
C GLU A 102 3.34 1.65 -5.80
N ALA A 103 2.11 1.72 -6.32
CA ALA A 103 1.83 2.40 -7.59
C ALA A 103 2.00 3.93 -7.51
N LYS A 104 1.86 4.51 -6.31
CA LYS A 104 2.04 5.95 -6.09
C LYS A 104 3.52 6.36 -5.96
N LEU A 105 4.38 5.47 -5.47
CA LEU A 105 5.80 5.72 -5.18
C LEU A 105 6.64 5.72 -6.45
#